data_AF-A0A2E1NT07-F1
#
_entry.id   AF-A0A2E1NT07-F1
#
_cell.length_a   1.000
_cell.length_b   1.000
_cell.length_c   1.000
_cell.angle_alpha   90.00
_cell.angle_beta   90.00
_cell.angle_gamma   90.00
#
_symmetry.space_group_name_H-M   'P 1'
#
loop_
_entity.id
_entity.type
_entity.pdbx_description
1 polymer ?
#
loop_
_entity_poly.entity_id
_entity_poly.type
_entity_poly.pdbx_seq_one_letter_code
_entity_poly.pdbx_strand_id
1 'polypeptide(L)'
;MTEAILQNFDDRSVPKKRNPGRSPDLVIEQRRQRLYKRQLEGLTTRHLVLEHSTREGVCVKTAWNDWKEVSKWNEEDWQKDRDNMISRLQAMRVRLFDRAVKKGQLQTAAQILDSLGKVVGESVETVNINAPELAIRIENKTDS
;
A
#
# COMPACT_ATOMS: atom_id res chain seq x y z
N MET A 1 51.31 -56.47 -31.31
CA MET A 1 52.12 -55.77 -30.28
C MET A 1 52.03 -54.28 -30.61
N THR A 2 51.03 -53.55 -30.11
CA THR A 2 51.01 -52.86 -28.79
C THR A 2 52.25 -51.96 -28.70
N GLU A 3 52.21 -50.62 -28.72
CA GLU A 3 51.45 -49.70 -27.89
C GLU A 3 51.54 -48.29 -28.53
N ALA A 4 50.43 -47.60 -28.82
CA ALA A 4 50.49 -46.17 -29.16
C ALA A 4 49.14 -45.43 -28.99
N ILE A 5 48.32 -45.80 -28.00
CA ILE A 5 47.04 -45.10 -27.72
C ILE A 5 46.97 -44.60 -26.26
N LEU A 6 48.11 -44.43 -25.58
CA LEU A 6 48.11 -43.89 -24.22
C LEU A 6 48.99 -42.66 -24.09
N GLN A 7 48.48 -41.53 -24.57
CA GLN A 7 48.76 -40.23 -23.95
C GLN A 7 47.83 -39.20 -24.57
N ASN A 8 46.80 -38.84 -23.81
CA ASN A 8 46.19 -37.51 -23.70
C ASN A 8 44.85 -37.67 -22.94
N PHE A 9 44.95 -38.14 -21.70
CA PHE A 9 43.82 -38.04 -20.77
C PHE A 9 44.00 -36.78 -19.91
N ASP A 10 43.07 -35.86 -20.14
CA ASP A 10 42.53 -34.88 -19.19
C ASP A 10 43.52 -33.92 -18.51
N ASP A 11 43.74 -32.78 -19.17
CA ASP A 11 43.98 -31.51 -18.49
C ASP A 11 42.84 -30.52 -18.77
N ARG A 12 41.60 -31.02 -18.71
CA ARG A 12 40.43 -30.14 -18.60
C ARG A 12 40.31 -29.75 -17.14
N SER A 13 40.92 -28.63 -16.78
CA SER A 13 40.65 -27.94 -15.52
C SER A 13 39.13 -27.84 -15.32
N VAL A 14 38.59 -28.71 -14.46
CA VAL A 14 37.16 -28.73 -14.16
C VAL A 14 36.87 -27.39 -13.50
N PRO A 15 35.98 -26.53 -14.05
CA PRO A 15 35.69 -25.26 -13.41
C PRO A 15 35.17 -25.56 -12.02
N LYS A 16 35.92 -25.10 -11.01
CA LYS A 16 35.62 -25.33 -9.60
C LYS A 16 34.19 -24.82 -9.35
N LYS A 17 33.23 -25.74 -9.20
CA LYS A 17 31.83 -25.38 -8.88
C LYS A 17 31.91 -24.54 -7.60
N ARG A 18 31.67 -23.23 -7.72
CA ARG A 18 31.49 -22.37 -6.56
C ARG A 18 30.36 -23.00 -5.75
N ASN A 19 30.63 -23.33 -4.50
CA ASN A 19 29.58 -23.79 -3.58
C ASN A 19 28.35 -22.89 -3.78
N PRO A 20 27.13 -23.45 -3.89
CA PRO A 20 25.92 -22.65 -3.97
C PRO A 20 25.66 -22.04 -2.58
N GLY A 21 26.57 -21.17 -2.14
CA GLY A 21 26.33 -20.30 -1.02
C GLY A 21 25.05 -19.53 -1.26
N ARG A 22 24.43 -19.08 -0.17
CA ARG A 22 23.24 -18.24 -0.20
C ARG A 22 23.42 -17.13 -1.23
N SER A 23 22.56 -17.07 -2.24
CA SER A 23 22.65 -16.06 -3.30
C SER A 23 22.76 -14.66 -2.67
N PRO A 24 23.66 -13.79 -3.14
CA PRO A 24 23.78 -12.42 -2.65
C PRO A 24 22.43 -11.70 -2.60
N ASP A 25 21.58 -11.93 -3.59
CA ASP A 25 20.24 -11.34 -3.67
C ASP A 25 19.34 -11.78 -2.51
N LEU A 26 19.39 -13.06 -2.15
CA LEU A 26 18.63 -13.60 -1.01
C LEU A 26 19.09 -13.00 0.31
N VAL A 27 20.39 -12.73 0.45
CA VAL A 27 20.94 -12.06 1.64
C VAL A 27 20.41 -10.63 1.74
N ILE A 28 20.40 -9.90 0.63
CA ILE A 28 19.88 -8.53 0.54
C ILE A 28 18.37 -8.50 0.81
N GLU A 29 17.62 -9.44 0.24
CA GLU A 29 16.18 -9.51 0.43
C GLU A 29 15.81 -9.79 1.90
N GLN A 30 16.48 -10.75 2.54
CA GLN A 30 16.23 -11.04 3.96
C GLN A 30 16.62 -9.87 4.86
N ARG A 31 17.66 -9.13 4.49
CA ARG A 31 18.01 -7.88 5.17
C ARG A 31 16.87 -6.87 5.07
N ARG A 32 16.29 -6.66 3.89
CA ARG A 32 15.12 -5.80 3.69
C ARG A 32 13.89 -6.29 4.45
N GLN A 33 13.63 -7.59 4.46
CA GLN A 33 12.52 -8.20 5.22
C GLN A 33 12.64 -7.93 6.72
N ARG A 34 13.86 -7.96 7.27
CA ARG A 34 14.09 -7.58 8.68
C ARG A 34 13.75 -6.11 8.92
N LEU A 35 14.17 -5.21 8.03
CA LEU A 35 13.82 -3.78 8.10
C LEU A 35 12.31 -3.54 8.04
N TYR A 36 11.62 -4.21 7.11
CA TYR A 36 10.15 -4.14 6.97
C TYR A 36 9.44 -4.55 8.28
N LYS A 37 9.82 -5.68 8.88
CA LYS A 37 9.20 -6.16 10.14
C LYS A 37 9.30 -5.16 11.30
N ARG A 38 10.37 -4.37 11.35
CA ARG A 38 10.60 -3.39 12.42
C ARG A 38 9.76 -2.13 12.32
N GLN A 39 9.10 -1.88 11.20
CA GLN A 39 8.24 -0.70 11.06
C GLN A 39 7.10 -0.66 12.08
N LEU A 40 6.69 -1.84 12.57
CA LEU A 40 5.66 -1.99 13.59
C LEU A 40 6.10 -1.49 14.98
N GLU A 41 7.38 -1.17 15.17
CA GLU A 41 7.92 -0.67 16.45
C GLU A 41 7.59 0.82 16.70
N GLY A 42 7.00 1.53 15.73
CA GLY A 42 6.54 2.93 15.89
C GLY A 42 7.67 3.97 15.90
N LEU A 43 8.90 3.57 15.54
CA LEU A 43 10.06 4.44 15.47
C LEU A 43 10.03 5.30 14.20
N THR A 44 10.68 6.47 14.26
CA THR A 44 10.83 7.31 13.07
C THR A 44 11.67 6.62 12.00
N THR A 45 11.38 6.88 10.72
CA THR A 45 12.11 6.31 9.57
C THR A 45 13.62 6.43 9.69
N ARG A 46 14.12 7.63 10.04
CA ARG A 46 15.56 7.88 10.15
C ARG A 46 16.19 7.01 11.26
N HIS A 47 15.49 6.81 12.36
CA HIS A 47 15.96 5.96 13.45
C HIS A 47 16.02 4.49 13.02
N LEU A 48 14.97 3.99 12.35
CA LEU A 48 14.94 2.63 11.80
C LEU A 48 16.12 2.36 10.86
N VAL A 49 16.41 3.30 9.95
CA VAL A 49 17.52 3.18 8.99
C VAL A 49 18.88 3.17 9.70
N LEU A 50 19.09 4.04 10.69
CA LEU A 50 20.35 4.11 11.43
C LEU A 50 20.60 2.84 12.23
N GLU A 51 19.59 2.35 12.96
CA GLU A 51 19.74 1.08 13.69
C GLU A 51 19.90 -0.12 12.76
N HIS A 52 19.22 -0.13 11.61
CA HIS A 52 19.39 -1.16 10.60
C HIS A 52 20.81 -1.20 10.04
N SER A 53 21.39 -0.02 9.78
CA SER A 53 22.79 0.13 9.38
C SER A 53 23.73 -0.47 10.42
N THR A 54 23.54 -0.17 11.70
CA THR A 54 24.35 -0.71 12.81
C THR A 54 24.16 -2.22 12.97
N ARG A 55 22.93 -2.71 12.94
CA ARG A 55 22.60 -4.13 13.19
C ARG A 55 23.08 -5.06 12.09
N GLU A 56 22.93 -4.65 10.83
CA GLU A 56 23.31 -5.46 9.67
C GLU A 56 24.77 -5.22 9.24
N GLY A 57 25.48 -4.29 9.89
CA GLY A 57 26.86 -3.95 9.56
C GLY A 57 27.01 -3.34 8.16
N VAL A 58 25.99 -2.64 7.67
CA VAL A 58 26.01 -2.01 6.32
C VAL A 58 26.17 -0.50 6.44
N CYS A 59 26.70 0.15 5.41
CA CYS A 59 26.77 1.60 5.41
C CYS A 59 25.37 2.23 5.35
N VAL A 60 25.25 3.43 5.92
CA VAL A 60 23.97 4.17 6.02
C VAL A 60 23.32 4.37 4.64
N LYS A 61 24.11 4.59 3.59
CA LYS A 61 23.61 4.71 2.21
C LYS A 61 22.91 3.43 1.74
N THR A 62 23.48 2.26 2.03
CA THR A 62 22.87 0.97 1.70
C THR A 62 21.59 0.74 2.52
N ALA A 63 21.57 1.13 3.78
CA ALA A 63 20.36 1.05 4.61
C ALA A 63 19.23 1.95 4.06
N TRP A 64 19.54 3.13 3.54
CA TRP A 64 18.56 3.97 2.82
C TRP A 64 18.06 3.34 1.52
N ASN A 65 18.93 2.65 0.77
CA ASN A 65 18.53 1.91 -0.42
C ASN A 65 17.59 0.76 -0.07
N ASP A 66 17.85 0.03 1.03
CA ASP A 66 16.94 -1.00 1.53
C ASP A 66 15.59 -0.40 1.95
N TRP A 67 15.61 0.74 2.65
CA TRP A 67 14.39 1.45 3.03
C TRP A 67 13.56 1.88 1.82
N LYS A 68 14.20 2.28 0.72
CA LYS A 68 13.50 2.64 -0.52
C LYS A 68 12.71 1.47 -1.08
N GLU A 69 13.26 0.26 -1.06
CA GLU A 69 12.54 -0.94 -1.49
C GLU A 69 11.44 -1.34 -0.51
N VAL A 70 11.72 -1.29 0.79
CA VAL A 70 10.71 -1.50 1.84
C VAL A 70 9.55 -0.51 1.73
N SER A 71 9.82 0.75 1.36
CA SER A 71 8.77 1.76 1.16
C SER A 71 7.86 1.42 -0.03
N LYS A 72 8.39 0.77 -1.07
CA LYS A 72 7.56 0.27 -2.17
C LYS A 72 6.66 -0.87 -1.72
N TRP A 73 7.19 -1.81 -0.92
CA TRP A 73 6.39 -2.89 -0.35
C TRP A 73 5.23 -2.35 0.49
N ASN A 74 5.47 -1.32 1.29
CA ASN A 74 4.41 -0.67 2.06
C ASN A 74 3.32 -0.06 1.18
N GLU A 75 3.71 0.59 0.08
CA GLU A 75 2.74 1.17 -0.85
C GLU A 75 1.93 0.06 -1.56
N GLU A 76 2.59 -1.01 -2.00
CA GLU A 76 1.93 -2.17 -2.61
C GLU A 76 0.96 -2.86 -1.65
N ASP A 77 1.37 -3.06 -0.40
CA ASP A 77 0.53 -3.64 0.65
C ASP A 77 -0.63 -2.72 1.00
N TRP A 78 -0.38 -1.41 1.11
CA TRP A 78 -1.42 -0.41 1.34
C TRP A 78 -2.46 -0.40 0.22
N GLN A 79 -2.05 -0.50 -1.05
CA GLN A 79 -2.98 -0.56 -2.18
C GLN A 79 -3.84 -1.83 -2.13
N LYS A 80 -3.25 -3.00 -1.85
CA LYS A 80 -3.99 -4.26 -1.69
C LYS A 80 -4.96 -4.20 -0.51
N ASP A 81 -4.51 -3.65 0.62
CA ASP A 81 -5.33 -3.51 1.83
C ASP A 81 -6.47 -2.51 1.62
N ARG A 82 -6.22 -1.42 0.88
CA ARG A 82 -7.22 -0.44 0.50
C ARG A 82 -8.35 -1.09 -0.29
N ASP A 83 -8.03 -1.89 -1.31
CA ASP A 83 -9.03 -2.58 -2.11
C ASP A 83 -9.86 -3.55 -1.27
N ASN A 84 -9.18 -4.36 -0.44
CA ASN A 84 -9.84 -5.27 0.50
C ASN A 84 -10.76 -4.53 1.49
N MET A 85 -10.32 -3.36 1.99
CA MET A 85 -11.08 -2.53 2.93
C MET A 85 -12.31 -1.91 2.25
N ILE A 86 -12.18 -1.46 1.00
CA ILE A 86 -13.29 -0.93 0.20
C ILE A 86 -14.36 -2.00 0.02
N SER A 87 -13.99 -3.22 -0.39
CA SER A 87 -14.95 -4.32 -0.55
C SER A 87 -15.67 -4.67 0.77
N ARG A 88 -14.95 -4.67 1.89
CA ARG A 88 -15.55 -4.88 3.22
C ARG A 88 -16.52 -3.75 3.60
N LEU A 89 -16.15 -2.50 3.35
CA LEU A 89 -17.00 -1.33 3.60
C LEU A 89 -18.27 -1.37 2.75
N GLN A 90 -18.16 -1.70 1.47
CA GLN A 90 -19.31 -1.89 0.57
C GLN A 90 -20.24 -2.98 1.10
N ALA A 91 -19.70 -4.14 1.49
CA ALA A 91 -20.51 -5.24 2.07
C ALA A 91 -21.19 -4.84 3.40
N MET A 92 -20.57 -4.00 4.23
CA MET A 92 -21.20 -3.44 5.42
C MET A 92 -22.32 -2.45 5.07
N ARG A 93 -22.12 -1.60 4.06
CA ARG A 93 -23.14 -0.64 3.59
C ARG A 93 -24.38 -1.35 3.06
N VAL A 94 -24.23 -2.41 2.25
CA VAL A 94 -25.36 -3.21 1.77
C VAL A 94 -26.15 -3.83 2.92
N ARG A 95 -25.46 -4.43 3.90
CA ARG A 95 -26.12 -5.00 5.09
C ARG A 95 -26.85 -3.94 5.92
N LEU A 96 -26.29 -2.73 6.01
CA LEU A 96 -26.93 -1.61 6.70
C LEU A 96 -28.18 -1.14 5.94
N PHE A 97 -28.11 -1.07 4.61
CA PHE A 97 -29.24 -0.76 3.74
C PHE A 97 -30.39 -1.73 3.95
N ASP A 98 -30.14 -3.04 3.86
CA ASP A 98 -31.18 -4.07 4.06
C ASP A 98 -31.86 -3.93 5.43
N ARG A 99 -31.08 -3.62 6.46
CA ARG A 99 -31.59 -3.42 7.83
C ARG A 99 -32.41 -2.12 7.95
N ALA A 100 -31.99 -1.04 7.29
CA ALA A 100 -32.72 0.23 7.28
C ALA A 100 -34.06 0.09 6.55
N VAL A 101 -34.08 -0.57 5.39
CA VAL A 101 -35.31 -0.87 4.63
C VAL A 101 -36.28 -1.70 5.45
N LYS A 102 -35.81 -2.80 6.07
CA LYS A 102 -36.65 -3.64 6.94
C LYS A 102 -37.25 -2.89 8.13
N LYS A 103 -36.59 -1.85 8.62
CA LYS A 103 -37.07 -1.01 9.72
C LYS A 103 -37.93 0.18 9.27
N GLY A 104 -38.13 0.37 7.97
CA GLY A 104 -38.84 1.53 7.42
C GLY A 104 -38.05 2.85 7.52
N GLN A 105 -36.74 2.80 7.78
CA GLN A 105 -35.87 3.97 7.85
C GLN A 105 -35.44 4.41 6.44
N LEU A 106 -36.41 4.87 5.65
CA LEU A 106 -36.22 5.16 4.22
C LEU A 106 -35.22 6.30 3.97
N GLN A 107 -35.16 7.31 4.85
CA GLN A 107 -34.18 8.40 4.73
C GLN A 107 -32.73 7.88 4.85
N THR A 108 -32.48 6.97 5.80
CA THR A 108 -31.16 6.36 5.98
C THR A 108 -30.84 5.40 4.83
N ALA A 109 -31.83 4.69 4.32
CA ALA A 109 -31.65 3.84 3.14
C ALA A 109 -31.26 4.66 1.89
N ALA A 110 -31.89 5.82 1.66
CA ALA A 110 -31.55 6.75 0.58
C ALA A 110 -30.11 7.27 0.69
N GLN A 111 -29.69 7.69 1.90
CA GLN A 111 -28.30 8.12 2.13
C GLN A 111 -27.28 7.01 1.84
N ILE A 112 -27.60 5.76 2.17
CA ILE A 112 -26.72 4.63 1.88
C ILE A 112 -26.68 4.35 0.37
N LEU A 113 -27.80 4.44 -0.33
CA LEU A 113 -27.85 4.33 -1.80
C LEU A 113 -27.01 5.41 -2.48
N ASP A 114 -27.16 6.68 -2.08
CA ASP A 114 -26.32 7.78 -2.60
C ASP A 114 -24.83 7.50 -2.36
N SER A 115 -24.48 6.95 -1.18
CA SER A 115 -23.10 6.58 -0.87
C SER A 115 -22.57 5.41 -1.70
N LEU A 116 -23.46 4.52 -2.16
CA LEU A 116 -23.12 3.40 -3.04
C LEU A 116 -22.98 3.88 -4.49
N GLY A 117 -23.90 4.73 -4.98
CA GLY A 117 -23.84 5.34 -6.32
C GLY A 117 -22.55 6.14 -6.52
N LYS A 118 -22.16 6.96 -5.53
CA LYS A 118 -20.87 7.69 -5.55
C LYS A 118 -19.64 6.78 -5.66
N VAL A 119 -19.71 5.55 -5.12
CA VAL A 119 -18.60 4.58 -5.19
C VAL A 119 -18.56 3.85 -6.53
N VAL A 120 -19.72 3.69 -7.18
CA VAL A 120 -19.86 3.10 -8.54
C VAL A 120 -19.52 4.14 -9.63
N GLY A 121 -19.40 5.42 -9.27
CA GLY A 121 -19.11 6.50 -10.22
C GLY A 121 -20.37 7.10 -10.84
N GLU A 122 -21.55 6.85 -10.24
CA GLU A 122 -22.71 7.68 -10.53
C GLU A 122 -22.40 9.10 -10.09
N SER A 123 -22.37 10.00 -11.08
CA SER A 123 -22.07 11.40 -10.94
C SER A 123 -22.88 12.02 -9.81
N VAL A 124 -22.19 12.77 -8.94
CA VAL A 124 -22.85 13.71 -8.03
C VAL A 124 -23.65 14.65 -8.92
N GLU A 125 -24.98 14.59 -8.87
CA GLU A 125 -25.78 15.69 -9.40
C GLU A 125 -25.29 16.95 -8.69
N THR A 126 -24.63 17.82 -9.45
CA THR A 126 -24.21 19.13 -8.98
C THR A 126 -25.47 19.89 -8.62
N VAL A 127 -25.83 19.89 -7.33
CA VAL A 127 -26.83 20.83 -6.82
C VAL A 127 -26.24 22.21 -7.05
N ASN A 128 -26.66 22.84 -8.15
CA ASN A 128 -26.30 24.19 -8.54
C ASN A 128 -26.98 25.14 -7.55
N ILE A 129 -26.37 25.35 -6.38
CA ILE A 129 -26.78 26.36 -5.40
C ILE A 129 -26.33 27.73 -5.93
N ASN A 130 -26.90 28.14 -7.06
CA ASN A 130 -26.94 29.52 -7.52
C ASN A 130 -28.32 30.10 -7.18
N ALA A 131 -28.74 29.95 -5.92
CA ALA A 131 -29.87 30.70 -5.40
C ALA A 131 -29.32 32.08 -4.97
N PRO A 132 -29.73 33.19 -5.62
CA PRO A 132 -29.27 34.52 -5.22
C PRO A 132 -29.72 34.83 -3.79
N GLU A 133 -28.79 35.29 -2.95
CA GLU A 133 -29.09 35.74 -1.60
C GLU A 133 -29.99 36.99 -1.66
N LEU A 134 -31.26 36.84 -1.29
CA LEU A 134 -32.20 37.94 -1.14
C LEU A 134 -31.95 38.64 0.19
N ALA A 135 -31.16 39.72 0.17
CA ALA A 135 -31.00 40.61 1.32
C ALA A 135 -32.21 41.56 1.43
N ILE A 136 -33.21 41.20 2.25
CA ILE A 136 -34.33 42.09 2.56
C ILE A 136 -33.88 43.10 3.61
N ARG A 137 -33.80 44.38 3.23
CA ARG A 137 -33.64 45.50 4.18
C ARG A 137 -35.02 46.07 4.50
N ILE A 138 -35.41 46.04 5.77
CA ILE A 138 -36.65 46.64 6.25
C ILE A 138 -36.31 48.03 6.75
N GLU A 139 -36.76 49.08 6.04
CA GLU A 139 -36.68 50.46 6.51
C GLU A 139 -37.93 50.76 7.33
N ASN A 140 -37.75 51.11 8.60
CA ASN A 140 -38.85 51.53 9.45
C ASN A 140 -39.29 52.94 9.05
N LYS A 141 -40.55 53.07 8.62
CA LYS A 141 -41.19 54.35 8.37
C LYS A 141 -41.34 55.09 9.70
N THR A 142 -40.53 56.11 9.93
CA THR A 142 -40.80 57.11 10.98
C THR A 142 -41.92 58.00 10.48
N ASP A 143 -43.13 57.74 10.97
CA ASP A 143 -44.28 58.62 10.77
C ASP A 143 -43.96 59.99 11.40
N SER A 144 -43.94 61.02 10.54
CA SER A 144 -43.82 62.44 10.89
C SER A 144 -45.19 63.09 10.80
#